data_AF-A0A257NN56-F1
#
_entry.id   AF-A0A257NN56-F1
#
_cell.length_a   1.000
_cell.length_b   1.000
_cell.length_c   1.000
_cell.angle_alpha   90.00
_cell.angle_beta   90.00
_cell.angle_gamma   90.00
#
_symmetry.space_group_name_H-M   'P 1'
#
loop_
_entity.id
_entity.type
_entity.pdbx_description
1 polymer ?
#
loop_
_entity_poly.entity_id
_entity_poly.type
_entity_poly.pdbx_seq_one_letter_code
_entity_poly.pdbx_strand_id
1 'polypeptide(L)'
;MHIGTVRSALFNYLWAKHNRGTFLVRIEDTDTQRNRPEWTQMIWDDFAWCGLVPDKKYIQSEHIARHQALLEQLVREGKAYLSREPSKNEPGKEVEVVRLKNAGKRVSFDDLIRGEIVFDTAELGDFVIARSLISHVIRGEDILSSTPRQILIQEALGIPRPIYAHLPLILSADRKKLSKRQHVVSLAEYRDEGFLPEAIINYLALLGWNPGTSEEHFSLSELVERFSFEGVQKSGAIFDRTKLLSVNQHWMRALSDDDFIARGNFGAPDAEKLKKAVPLLKERAHTFAEARELLSGELSGLFSAPALDPAKLTAKELPERPRMTKTALETLQEAVK
;
A
#
# COMPACT_ATOMS: atom_id res chain seq x y z
N MET A 1 6.51 -0.30 2.69
CA MET A 1 5.53 0.69 3.22
C MET A 1 4.29 -0.02 3.77
N HIS A 2 3.52 0.59 4.69
CA HIS A 2 2.20 0.06 5.10
C HIS A 2 1.13 0.37 4.03
N ILE A 3 0.18 -0.53 3.77
CA ILE A 3 -0.85 -0.32 2.72
C ILE A 3 -1.72 0.93 2.93
N GLY A 4 -1.97 1.32 4.19
CA GLY A 4 -2.65 2.59 4.50
C GLY A 4 -1.86 3.83 4.06
N THR A 5 -0.52 3.77 4.12
CA THR A 5 0.36 4.81 3.59
C THR A 5 0.30 4.82 2.06
N VAL A 6 0.34 3.65 1.43
CA VAL A 6 0.22 3.51 -0.03
C VAL A 6 -1.11 4.08 -0.51
N ARG A 7 -2.23 3.75 0.14
CA ARG A 7 -3.55 4.29 -0.19
C ARG A 7 -3.61 5.81 -0.05
N SER A 8 -3.04 6.35 1.04
CA SER A 8 -2.99 7.81 1.22
C SER A 8 -2.19 8.47 0.09
N ALA A 9 -1.06 7.88 -0.29
CA ALA A 9 -0.26 8.38 -1.39
C ALA A 9 -0.95 8.23 -2.75
N LEU A 10 -1.68 7.13 -2.97
CA LEU A 10 -2.51 6.91 -4.15
C LEU A 10 -3.55 8.02 -4.29
N PHE A 11 -4.30 8.38 -3.24
CA PHE A 11 -5.32 9.42 -3.34
C PHE A 11 -4.72 10.80 -3.60
N ASN A 12 -3.53 11.09 -3.04
CA ASN A 12 -2.77 12.29 -3.39
C ASN A 12 -2.34 12.28 -4.88
N TYR A 13 -1.86 11.13 -5.37
CA TYR A 13 -1.47 10.96 -6.76
C TYR A 13 -2.66 11.14 -7.70
N LEU A 14 -3.78 10.44 -7.45
CA LEU A 14 -4.99 10.52 -8.26
C LEU A 14 -5.51 11.96 -8.31
N TRP A 15 -5.64 12.62 -7.16
CA TRP A 15 -6.08 14.01 -7.09
C TRP A 15 -5.16 14.95 -7.86
N ALA A 16 -3.83 14.81 -7.67
CA ALA A 16 -2.86 15.63 -8.35
C ALA A 16 -2.93 15.42 -9.87
N LYS A 17 -2.93 14.18 -10.36
CA LYS A 17 -2.95 13.89 -11.79
C LYS A 17 -4.26 14.27 -12.45
N HIS A 18 -5.40 14.02 -11.78
CA HIS A 18 -6.73 14.42 -12.27
C HIS A 18 -6.79 15.94 -12.53
N ASN A 19 -6.24 16.72 -11.60
CA ASN A 19 -6.23 18.18 -11.66
C ASN A 19 -4.99 18.77 -12.37
N ARG A 20 -4.20 17.95 -13.07
CA ARG A 20 -2.94 18.37 -13.74
C ARG A 20 -1.97 19.11 -12.79
N GLY A 21 -2.02 18.76 -11.51
CA GLY A 21 -1.17 19.28 -10.45
C GLY A 21 0.13 18.49 -10.28
N THR A 22 0.81 18.76 -9.16
CA THR A 22 2.09 18.15 -8.81
C THR A 22 1.92 17.18 -7.64
N PHE A 23 2.30 15.92 -7.84
CA PHE A 23 2.43 14.93 -6.77
C PHE A 23 3.83 15.01 -6.15
N LEU A 24 3.91 15.48 -4.90
CA LEU A 24 5.15 15.62 -4.15
C LEU A 24 5.22 14.54 -3.06
N VAL A 25 6.36 13.85 -2.97
CA VAL A 25 6.65 12.96 -1.85
C VAL A 25 7.75 13.58 -1.00
N ARG A 26 7.45 13.71 0.29
CA ARG A 26 8.39 14.18 1.30
C ARG A 26 8.74 13.07 2.26
N ILE A 27 10.03 12.87 2.47
CA ILE A 27 10.57 11.98 3.52
C ILE A 27 10.74 12.79 4.81
N GLU A 28 10.09 12.33 5.88
CA GLU A 28 10.17 12.90 7.22
C GLU A 28 11.29 12.21 8.03
N ASP A 29 12.54 12.59 7.77
CA ASP A 29 13.72 11.92 8.32
C ASP A 29 14.37 12.64 9.53
N THR A 30 13.63 13.55 10.18
CA THR A 30 14.18 14.41 11.24
C THR A 30 14.53 13.67 12.54
N ASP A 31 13.94 12.50 12.79
CA ASP A 31 14.30 11.65 13.93
C ASP A 31 15.45 10.71 13.52
N THR A 32 16.68 11.15 13.74
CA THR A 32 17.89 10.42 13.31
C THR A 32 18.03 9.04 13.96
N GLN A 33 17.43 8.81 15.13
CA GLN A 33 17.49 7.50 15.79
C GLN A 33 16.59 6.48 15.08
N ARG A 34 15.47 6.96 14.53
CA ARG A 34 14.43 6.15 13.88
C ARG A 34 14.46 6.19 12.36
N ASN A 35 15.57 6.63 11.77
CA ASN A 35 15.73 6.65 10.31
C ASN A 35 16.98 5.88 9.89
N ARG A 36 16.86 5.18 8.77
CA ARG A 36 17.96 4.47 8.10
C ARG A 36 17.88 4.79 6.61
N PRO A 37 19.01 5.06 5.92
CA PRO A 37 19.03 5.29 4.49
C PRO A 37 18.36 4.17 3.70
N GLU A 38 18.53 2.90 4.14
CA GLU A 38 17.89 1.76 3.47
C GLU A 38 16.37 1.87 3.43
N TRP A 39 15.73 2.35 4.52
CA TRP A 39 14.27 2.50 4.59
C TRP A 39 13.77 3.59 3.65
N THR A 40 14.55 4.65 3.46
CA THR A 40 14.23 5.71 2.50
C THR A 40 14.28 5.15 1.08
N GLN A 41 15.31 4.36 0.76
CA GLN A 41 15.40 3.71 -0.55
C GLN A 41 14.22 2.75 -0.78
N MET A 42 13.86 1.93 0.22
CA MET A 42 12.70 1.05 0.14
C MET A 42 11.40 1.81 -0.15
N ILE A 43 11.21 3.00 0.43
CA ILE A 43 10.04 3.85 0.13
C ILE A 43 10.03 4.25 -1.36
N TRP A 44 11.18 4.63 -1.91
CA TRP A 44 11.29 4.98 -3.33
C TRP A 44 11.02 3.78 -4.25
N ASP A 45 11.56 2.62 -3.92
CA ASP A 45 11.34 1.39 -4.66
C ASP A 45 9.86 0.98 -4.62
N ASP A 46 9.21 1.16 -3.47
CA ASP A 46 7.78 0.92 -3.30
C ASP A 46 6.92 1.85 -4.15
N PHE A 47 7.26 3.16 -4.22
CA PHE A 47 6.58 4.11 -5.11
C PHE A 47 6.76 3.74 -6.58
N ALA A 48 7.98 3.38 -6.99
CA ALA A 48 8.28 2.97 -8.35
C ALA A 48 7.50 1.71 -8.74
N TRP A 49 7.49 0.70 -7.87
CA TRP A 49 6.76 -0.55 -8.10
C TRP A 49 5.26 -0.33 -8.25
N CYS A 50 4.66 0.57 -7.45
CA CYS A 50 3.25 0.93 -7.55
C CYS A 50 2.91 1.83 -8.75
N GLY A 51 3.88 2.30 -9.55
CA GLY A 51 3.65 3.29 -10.60
C GLY A 51 3.32 4.70 -10.08
N LEU A 52 3.47 4.94 -8.78
CA LEU A 52 3.17 6.21 -8.11
C LEU A 52 4.41 7.11 -8.10
N VAL A 53 4.90 7.47 -9.28
CA VAL A 53 6.14 8.24 -9.44
C VAL A 53 5.91 9.70 -9.00
N PRO A 54 6.69 10.22 -8.02
CA PRO A 54 6.60 11.62 -7.61
C PRO A 54 7.15 12.56 -8.67
N ASP A 55 6.46 13.68 -8.88
CA ASP A 55 6.96 14.79 -9.70
C ASP A 55 8.06 15.58 -8.96
N LYS A 56 7.99 15.61 -7.63
CA LYS A 56 8.99 16.24 -6.76
C LYS A 56 9.29 15.36 -5.55
N LYS A 57 10.57 15.26 -5.21
CA LYS A 57 11.06 14.60 -4.01
C LYS A 57 11.60 15.66 -3.04
N TYR A 58 11.44 15.42 -1.74
CA TYR A 58 11.92 16.32 -0.69
C TYR A 58 12.37 15.51 0.52
N ILE A 59 13.52 15.84 1.10
CA ILE A 59 14.05 15.20 2.31
C ILE A 59 14.12 16.26 3.41
N GLN A 60 13.37 16.08 4.50
CA GLN A 60 13.17 17.14 5.49
C GLN A 60 14.48 17.58 6.16
N SER A 61 15.42 16.65 6.41
CA SER A 61 16.73 16.96 7.00
C SER A 61 17.61 17.90 6.15
N GLU A 62 17.40 17.98 4.84
CA GLU A 62 18.13 18.89 3.95
C GLU A 62 17.71 20.36 4.12
N HIS A 63 16.64 20.63 4.88
CA HIS A 63 16.02 21.95 4.99
C HIS A 63 16.04 22.53 6.41
N ILE A 64 16.95 22.03 7.27
CA ILE A 64 17.12 22.51 8.65
C ILE A 64 17.30 24.03 8.70
N ALA A 65 18.14 24.61 7.83
CA ALA A 65 18.40 26.06 7.81
C ALA A 65 17.12 26.88 7.57
N ARG A 66 16.24 26.40 6.67
CA ARG A 66 14.94 27.05 6.43
C ARG A 66 14.04 26.98 7.66
N HIS A 67 14.02 25.83 8.34
CA HIS A 67 13.22 25.67 9.56
C HIS A 67 13.72 26.59 10.68
N GLN A 68 15.04 26.69 10.87
CA GLN A 68 15.66 27.61 11.83
C GLN A 68 15.26 29.07 11.55
N ALA A 69 15.37 29.53 10.30
CA ALA A 69 14.99 30.89 9.93
C ALA A 69 13.51 31.22 10.25
N LEU A 70 12.60 30.26 10.03
CA LEU A 70 11.18 30.43 10.36
C LEU A 70 10.93 30.43 11.88
N LEU A 71 11.65 29.60 12.64
CA LEU A 71 11.57 29.60 14.11
C LEU A 71 12.07 30.92 14.69
N GLU A 72 13.21 31.42 14.21
CA GLU A 72 13.77 32.71 14.60
C GLU A 72 12.82 33.87 14.27
N GLN A 73 12.18 33.83 13.10
CA GLN A 73 11.13 34.79 12.73
C GLN A 73 10.00 34.78 13.77
N LEU A 74 9.46 33.60 14.11
CA LEU A 74 8.35 33.48 15.06
C LEU A 74 8.72 33.97 16.46
N VAL A 75 9.96 33.71 16.90
CA VAL A 75 10.47 34.22 18.19
C VAL A 75 10.62 35.75 18.14
N ARG A 76 11.20 36.29 17.06
CA ARG A 76 11.38 37.74 16.87
C ARG A 76 10.06 38.51 16.83
N GLU A 77 9.03 37.92 16.21
CA GLU A 77 7.67 38.47 16.14
C GLU A 77 6.88 38.25 17.45
N GLY A 78 7.48 37.65 18.48
CA GLY A 78 6.84 37.40 19.77
C GLY A 78 5.75 36.33 19.74
N LYS A 79 5.60 35.60 18.63
CA LYS A 79 4.61 34.53 18.41
C LYS A 79 5.07 33.18 18.96
N ALA A 80 6.38 33.02 19.18
CA ALA A 80 6.99 31.85 19.82
C ALA A 80 8.01 32.27 20.87
N TYR A 81 8.47 31.33 21.69
CA TYR A 81 9.51 31.54 22.70
C TYR A 81 10.34 30.27 22.93
N LEU A 82 11.57 30.46 23.43
CA LEU A 82 12.44 29.36 23.86
C LEU A 82 12.04 28.90 25.26
N SER A 83 11.93 27.59 25.46
CA SER A 83 11.63 26.95 26.73
C SER A 83 12.67 25.87 27.02
N ARG A 84 13.15 25.81 28.26
CA ARG A 84 14.05 24.75 28.72
C ARG A 84 13.24 23.72 29.49
N GLU A 85 13.39 22.47 29.09
CA GLU A 85 12.57 21.37 29.60
C GLU A 85 13.39 20.10 29.78
N PRO A 86 13.00 19.20 30.70
CA PRO A 86 13.63 17.89 30.80
C PRO A 86 13.49 17.12 29.48
N SER A 87 14.59 16.54 29.01
CA SER A 87 14.60 15.67 27.85
C SER A 87 13.75 14.43 28.12
N LYS A 88 12.83 14.14 27.21
CA LYS A 88 12.05 12.90 27.24
C LYS A 88 12.88 11.66 26.87
N ASN A 89 13.99 11.86 26.16
CA ASN A 89 14.83 10.77 25.66
C ASN A 89 16.05 10.53 26.56
N GLU A 90 16.49 11.54 27.31
CA GLU A 90 17.70 11.50 28.14
C GLU A 90 17.38 12.00 29.56
N PRO A 91 16.98 11.09 30.48
CA PRO A 91 16.65 11.47 31.85
C PRO A 91 17.80 12.23 32.52
N GLY A 92 17.50 13.41 33.08
CA GLY A 92 18.49 14.26 33.76
C GLY A 92 19.17 15.31 32.88
N LYS A 93 18.89 15.36 31.57
CA LYS A 93 19.32 16.47 30.71
C LYS A 93 18.17 17.43 30.42
N GLU A 94 18.48 18.73 30.35
CA GLU A 94 17.57 19.73 29.80
C GLU A 94 17.79 19.88 28.29
N VAL A 95 16.69 20.09 27.56
CA VAL A 95 16.67 20.44 26.15
C VAL A 95 15.99 21.79 25.98
N GLU A 96 16.44 22.55 25.00
CA GLU A 96 15.80 23.80 24.62
C GLU A 96 14.85 23.55 23.44
N VAL A 97 13.61 23.98 23.57
CA VAL A 97 12.55 23.82 22.56
C VAL A 97 11.92 25.17 22.24
N VAL A 98 11.48 25.35 20.99
CA VAL A 98 10.68 26.52 20.58
C VAL A 98 9.20 26.16 20.69
N ARG A 99 8.45 26.93 21.48
CA ARG A 99 7.00 26.80 21.63
C ARG A 99 6.26 27.94 20.95
N LEU A 100 5.20 27.62 20.22
CA LEU A 100 4.26 28.60 19.71
C LEU A 100 3.30 29.02 20.83
N LYS A 101 3.08 30.33 20.96
CA LYS A 101 2.06 30.90 21.84
C LYS A 101 0.68 30.67 21.24
N ASN A 102 -0.18 30.00 21.99
CA ASN A 102 -1.56 29.73 21.62
C ASN A 102 -2.49 30.49 22.58
N ALA A 103 -3.14 31.54 22.06
CA ALA A 103 -4.04 32.37 22.86
C ALA A 103 -5.38 31.69 23.22
N GLY A 104 -5.64 30.47 22.73
CA GLY A 104 -6.91 29.78 22.91
C GLY A 104 -8.01 30.41 22.04
N LYS A 105 -8.34 29.78 20.92
CA LYS A 105 -9.43 30.21 20.05
C LYS A 105 -10.15 29.03 19.45
N ARG A 106 -11.39 29.25 18.99
CA ARG A 106 -12.06 28.26 18.15
C ARG A 106 -11.44 28.28 16.76
N VAL A 107 -10.90 27.14 16.35
CA VAL A 107 -10.40 26.91 14.99
C VAL A 107 -11.43 26.06 14.26
N SER A 108 -12.05 26.62 13.23
CA SER A 108 -12.88 25.90 12.27
C SER A 108 -12.15 25.72 10.95
N PHE A 109 -12.41 24.59 10.29
CA PHE A 109 -12.00 24.31 8.92
C PHE A 109 -12.97 23.33 8.26
N ASP A 110 -13.12 23.49 6.95
CA ASP A 110 -13.85 22.54 6.12
C ASP A 110 -12.91 21.43 5.65
N ASP A 111 -13.32 20.19 5.89
CA ASP A 111 -12.67 19.00 5.38
C ASP A 111 -13.49 18.42 4.22
N LEU A 112 -12.84 18.09 3.10
CA LEU A 112 -13.51 17.58 1.90
C LEU A 112 -14.29 16.27 2.15
N ILE A 113 -13.96 15.52 3.20
CA ILE A 113 -14.62 14.24 3.55
C ILE A 113 -15.46 14.40 4.82
N ARG A 114 -14.93 15.08 5.83
CA ARG A 114 -15.57 15.17 7.16
C ARG A 114 -16.57 16.32 7.28
N GLY A 115 -16.55 17.29 6.37
CA GLY A 115 -17.36 18.51 6.46
C GLY A 115 -16.74 19.52 7.43
N GLU A 116 -17.57 20.39 7.98
CA GLU A 116 -17.11 21.40 8.95
C GLU A 116 -16.63 20.73 10.25
N ILE A 117 -15.41 21.07 10.68
CA ILE A 117 -14.85 20.66 11.96
C ILE A 117 -14.48 21.88 12.78
N VAL A 118 -14.86 21.88 14.05
CA VAL A 118 -14.57 22.96 15.00
C VAL A 118 -13.84 22.40 16.21
N PHE A 119 -12.69 22.98 16.54
CA PHE A 119 -11.93 22.68 17.75
C PHE A 119 -11.76 23.92 18.61
N ASP A 120 -11.89 23.76 19.92
CA ASP A 120 -11.43 24.77 20.88
C ASP A 120 -9.94 24.52 21.19
N THR A 121 -9.09 25.51 20.94
CA THR A 121 -7.65 25.39 21.20
C THR A 121 -7.23 25.84 22.59
N ALA A 122 -8.15 26.26 23.46
CA ALA A 122 -7.83 26.65 24.84
C ALA A 122 -7.13 25.51 25.61
N GLU A 123 -7.55 24.27 25.39
CA GLU A 123 -6.98 23.09 26.06
C GLU A 123 -5.65 22.61 25.45
N LEU A 124 -5.23 23.14 24.30
CA LEU A 124 -4.01 22.66 23.61
C LEU A 124 -2.72 23.19 24.24
N GLY A 125 -2.79 24.27 25.02
CA GLY A 125 -1.63 25.00 25.54
C GLY A 125 -0.67 25.46 24.43
N ASP A 126 0.53 25.87 24.83
CA ASP A 126 1.64 26.19 23.92
C ASP A 126 2.35 24.91 23.47
N PHE A 127 2.76 24.81 22.19
CA PHE A 127 3.25 23.55 21.61
C PHE A 127 4.45 23.73 20.67
N VAL A 128 5.22 22.65 20.44
CA VAL A 128 6.46 22.62 19.64
C VAL A 128 6.17 22.52 18.13
N ILE A 129 7.01 23.15 17.28
CA ILE A 129 6.67 23.43 15.86
C ILE A 129 7.81 23.21 14.83
N ALA A 130 7.46 22.82 13.58
CA ALA A 130 8.23 22.95 12.31
C ALA A 130 7.34 22.57 11.08
N ARG A 131 7.47 23.20 9.88
CA ARG A 131 6.58 22.91 8.69
C ARG A 131 7.05 23.34 7.26
N SER A 132 6.29 22.88 6.23
CA SER A 132 6.37 23.23 4.79
C SER A 132 5.01 23.71 4.19
N LEU A 133 5.01 24.18 2.93
CA LEU A 133 3.86 24.73 2.18
C LEU A 133 3.29 23.72 1.15
N ILE A 134 1.96 23.51 1.13
CA ILE A 134 1.20 22.68 0.17
C ILE A 134 -0.23 23.23 -0.02
N SER A 135 -0.90 22.91 -1.13
CA SER A 135 -2.28 23.39 -1.41
C SER A 135 -3.38 22.47 -0.86
N HIS A 136 -3.16 21.15 -0.93
CA HIS A 136 -4.06 20.13 -0.39
C HIS A 136 -3.29 19.23 0.58
N VAL A 137 -3.95 18.84 1.68
CA VAL A 137 -3.45 17.91 2.68
C VAL A 137 -4.41 16.72 2.72
N ILE A 138 -4.03 15.64 2.03
CA ILE A 138 -4.83 14.40 1.97
C ILE A 138 -4.11 13.33 2.79
N ARG A 139 -4.72 12.88 3.90
CA ARG A 139 -4.06 11.97 4.86
C ARG A 139 -5.06 11.19 5.70
N GLY A 140 -4.60 10.20 6.47
CA GLY A 140 -5.46 9.45 7.40
C GLY A 140 -6.10 10.30 8.50
N GLU A 141 -7.31 9.93 8.92
CA GLU A 141 -8.03 10.59 10.03
C GLU A 141 -7.38 10.43 11.41
N ASP A 142 -6.43 9.51 11.57
CA ASP A 142 -5.71 9.30 12.82
C ASP A 142 -4.87 10.51 13.27
N ILE A 143 -4.60 11.44 12.36
CA ILE A 143 -3.89 12.69 12.65
C ILE A 143 -4.78 13.94 12.51
N LEU A 144 -6.10 13.76 12.41
CA LEU A 144 -7.08 14.86 12.31
C LEU A 144 -6.97 15.82 13.49
N SER A 145 -6.78 15.31 14.71
CA SER A 145 -6.60 16.11 15.93
C SER A 145 -5.33 16.98 15.93
N SER A 146 -4.41 16.76 15.00
CA SER A 146 -3.23 17.61 14.81
C SER A 146 -3.50 18.81 13.89
N THR A 147 -4.61 18.81 13.15
CA THR A 147 -4.96 19.87 12.20
C THR A 147 -5.10 21.25 12.84
N PRO A 148 -5.74 21.43 14.02
CA PRO A 148 -5.82 22.74 14.67
C PRO A 148 -4.44 23.34 14.99
N ARG A 149 -3.51 22.51 15.51
CA ARG A 149 -2.11 22.92 15.73
C ARG A 149 -1.43 23.31 14.41
N GLN A 150 -1.81 22.65 13.32
CA GLN A 150 -1.26 22.97 12.01
C GLN A 150 -1.79 24.28 11.43
N ILE A 151 -3.06 24.59 11.65
CA ILE A 151 -3.65 25.86 11.26
C ILE A 151 -3.02 27.00 12.08
N LEU A 152 -2.88 26.84 13.40
CA LEU A 152 -2.32 27.88 14.27
C LEU A 152 -0.91 28.32 13.86
N ILE A 153 0.01 27.41 13.51
CA ILE A 153 1.35 27.84 13.04
C ILE A 153 1.34 28.34 11.59
N GLN A 154 0.36 27.97 10.75
CA GLN A 154 0.22 28.61 9.42
C GLN A 154 -0.18 30.07 9.58
N GLU A 155 -1.17 30.35 10.44
CA GLU A 155 -1.61 31.72 10.75
C GLU A 155 -0.49 32.53 11.40
N ALA A 156 0.25 31.93 12.33
CA ALA A 156 1.40 32.60 12.95
C ALA A 156 2.47 32.99 11.91
N LEU A 157 2.65 32.17 10.87
CA LEU A 157 3.59 32.45 9.78
C LEU A 157 2.99 33.31 8.65
N GLY A 158 1.72 33.71 8.71
CA GLY A 158 1.05 34.45 7.64
C GLY A 158 0.88 33.65 6.34
N ILE A 159 0.83 32.32 6.44
CA ILE A 159 0.75 31.39 5.32
C ILE A 159 -0.72 31.00 5.07
N PRO A 160 -1.16 30.87 3.80
CA PRO A 160 -2.50 30.39 3.48
C PRO A 160 -2.74 28.96 3.97
N ARG A 161 -3.97 28.70 4.42
CA ARG A 161 -4.41 27.36 4.83
C ARG A 161 -4.56 26.47 3.60
N PRO A 162 -4.05 25.23 3.61
CA PRO A 162 -4.38 24.25 2.59
C PRO A 162 -5.83 23.77 2.76
N ILE A 163 -6.35 23.15 1.71
CA ILE A 163 -7.58 22.37 1.77
C ILE A 163 -7.26 21.01 2.43
N TYR A 164 -8.08 20.57 3.36
CA TYR A 164 -7.87 19.32 4.10
C TYR A 164 -8.83 18.22 3.63
N ALA A 165 -8.33 16.99 3.57
CA ALA A 165 -9.14 15.79 3.37
C ALA A 165 -8.62 14.66 4.27
N HIS A 166 -9.42 14.23 5.25
CA HIS A 166 -9.05 13.17 6.19
C HIS A 166 -9.68 11.83 5.83
N LEU A 167 -8.89 10.97 5.17
CA LEU A 167 -9.26 9.65 4.69
C LEU A 167 -9.70 8.73 5.85
N PRO A 168 -10.78 7.93 5.64
CA PRO A 168 -11.26 6.98 6.64
C PRO A 168 -10.24 5.89 6.94
N LEU A 169 -10.18 5.42 8.18
CA LEU A 169 -9.28 4.32 8.56
C LEU A 169 -9.55 3.06 7.73
N ILE A 170 -8.48 2.32 7.46
CA ILE A 170 -8.61 0.92 7.03
C ILE A 170 -8.83 0.09 8.28
N LEU A 171 -9.86 -0.72 8.27
CA LEU A 171 -10.29 -1.57 9.37
C LEU A 171 -10.00 -3.04 9.07
N SER A 172 -9.74 -3.83 10.10
CA SER A 172 -9.78 -5.30 10.05
C SER A 172 -11.22 -5.81 10.02
N ALA A 173 -11.40 -7.12 9.82
CA ALA A 173 -12.71 -7.78 9.85
C ALA A 173 -13.47 -7.58 11.17
N ASP A 174 -12.75 -7.41 12.30
CA ASP A 174 -13.32 -7.07 13.62
C ASP A 174 -13.60 -5.56 13.81
N ARG A 175 -13.54 -4.77 12.74
CA ARG A 175 -13.76 -3.31 12.70
C ARG A 175 -12.81 -2.48 13.55
N LYS A 176 -11.67 -3.05 13.96
CA LYS A 176 -10.59 -2.28 14.59
C LYS A 176 -9.65 -1.69 13.55
N LYS A 177 -8.82 -0.72 13.94
CA LYS A 177 -7.78 -0.16 13.07
C LYS A 177 -6.86 -1.30 12.60
N LEU A 178 -6.70 -1.42 11.29
CA LEU A 178 -5.84 -2.43 10.70
C LEU A 178 -4.40 -2.26 11.21
N SER A 179 -3.77 -3.35 11.63
CA SER A 179 -2.43 -3.34 12.22
C SER A 179 -1.58 -4.52 11.74
N LYS A 180 -0.24 -4.33 11.79
CA LYS A 180 0.76 -5.36 11.44
C LYS A 180 0.67 -6.64 12.25
N ARG A 181 0.04 -6.62 13.43
CA ARG A 181 -0.03 -7.80 14.32
C ARG A 181 -1.06 -8.83 13.85
N GLN A 182 -2.03 -8.42 13.04
CA GLN A 182 -3.17 -9.25 12.67
C GLN A 182 -3.16 -9.66 11.19
N HIS A 183 -2.46 -8.90 10.32
CA HIS A 183 -2.45 -9.13 8.89
C HIS A 183 -1.10 -8.76 8.26
N VAL A 184 -0.76 -9.43 7.16
CA VAL A 184 0.21 -8.92 6.17
C VAL A 184 -0.32 -7.59 5.67
N VAL A 185 0.40 -6.51 5.95
CA VAL A 185 0.00 -5.13 5.59
C VAL A 185 1.17 -4.33 5.03
N SER A 186 2.30 -5.01 4.80
CA SER A 186 3.49 -4.46 4.18
C SER A 186 3.42 -4.66 2.68
N LEU A 187 3.69 -3.61 1.92
CA LEU A 187 3.78 -3.69 0.46
C LEU A 187 4.86 -4.68 -0.02
N ALA A 188 5.96 -4.78 0.73
CA ALA A 188 7.05 -5.71 0.42
C ALA A 188 6.58 -7.17 0.52
N GLU A 189 5.82 -7.51 1.57
CA GLU A 189 5.28 -8.87 1.74
C GLU A 189 4.32 -9.23 0.59
N TYR A 190 3.47 -8.30 0.14
CA TYR A 190 2.64 -8.53 -1.05
C TYR A 190 3.45 -8.72 -2.32
N ARG A 191 4.55 -7.97 -2.49
CA ARG A 191 5.46 -8.16 -3.62
C ARG A 191 6.11 -9.54 -3.58
N ASP A 192 6.55 -10.00 -2.41
CA ASP A 192 7.17 -11.30 -2.20
C ASP A 192 6.18 -12.46 -2.43
N GLU A 193 4.93 -12.30 -2.01
CA GLU A 193 3.81 -13.20 -2.35
C GLU A 193 3.50 -13.19 -3.86
N GLY A 194 3.99 -12.20 -4.61
CA GLY A 194 3.79 -12.12 -6.06
C GLY A 194 2.45 -11.53 -6.45
N PHE A 195 1.96 -10.55 -5.70
CA PHE A 195 0.86 -9.68 -6.14
C PHE A 195 1.33 -8.76 -7.27
N LEU A 196 0.40 -8.40 -8.15
CA LEU A 196 0.60 -7.40 -9.16
C LEU A 196 0.41 -5.99 -8.58
N PRO A 197 1.25 -5.01 -8.93
CA PRO A 197 1.07 -3.63 -8.47
C PRO A 197 -0.27 -3.06 -8.96
N GLU A 198 -0.73 -3.42 -10.16
CA GLU A 198 -2.02 -3.02 -10.71
C GLU A 198 -3.18 -3.46 -9.80
N ALA A 199 -3.13 -4.70 -9.31
CA ALA A 199 -4.14 -5.24 -8.41
C ALA A 199 -4.15 -4.55 -7.05
N ILE A 200 -2.97 -4.28 -6.48
CA ILE A 200 -2.84 -3.56 -5.22
C ILE A 200 -3.41 -2.14 -5.36
N ILE A 201 -3.04 -1.41 -6.42
CA ILE A 201 -3.53 -0.06 -6.66
C ILE A 201 -5.05 -0.03 -6.87
N ASN A 202 -5.58 -0.91 -7.72
CA ASN A 202 -7.01 -1.03 -7.96
C ASN A 202 -7.77 -1.33 -6.67
N TYR A 203 -7.31 -2.30 -5.88
CA TYR A 203 -7.97 -2.67 -4.63
C TYR A 203 -7.90 -1.55 -3.59
N LEU A 204 -6.73 -0.93 -3.39
CA LEU A 204 -6.57 0.17 -2.45
C LEU A 204 -7.37 1.42 -2.85
N ALA A 205 -7.56 1.67 -4.14
CA ALA A 205 -8.41 2.76 -4.61
C ALA A 205 -9.85 2.58 -4.12
N LEU A 206 -10.40 1.37 -4.23
CA LEU A 206 -11.78 1.07 -3.84
C LEU A 206 -11.99 0.92 -2.33
N LEU A 207 -10.91 0.91 -1.53
CA LEU A 207 -10.99 0.90 -0.07
C LEU A 207 -11.37 2.28 0.49
N GLY A 208 -12.68 2.56 0.44
CA GLY A 208 -13.29 3.77 0.98
C GLY A 208 -13.58 4.83 -0.09
N TRP A 209 -13.47 4.48 -1.38
CA TRP A 209 -13.92 5.32 -2.49
C TRP A 209 -14.75 4.49 -3.47
N ASN A 210 -15.82 5.07 -4.00
CA ASN A 210 -16.69 4.46 -5.00
C ASN A 210 -16.93 5.45 -6.15
N PRO A 211 -16.73 5.05 -7.42
CA PRO A 211 -16.94 5.91 -8.60
C PRO A 211 -18.42 6.17 -8.96
N GLY A 212 -19.37 5.69 -8.16
CA GLY A 212 -20.81 5.72 -8.44
C GLY A 212 -21.31 4.56 -9.29
N THR A 213 -20.46 3.56 -9.56
CA THR A 213 -20.77 2.41 -10.43
C THR A 213 -20.48 1.08 -9.72
N SER A 214 -20.93 -0.04 -10.32
CA SER A 214 -20.60 -1.40 -9.88
C SER A 214 -19.30 -1.95 -10.47
N GLU A 215 -18.58 -1.17 -11.27
CA GLU A 215 -17.28 -1.55 -11.80
C GLU A 215 -16.24 -1.61 -10.68
N GLU A 216 -15.42 -2.67 -10.68
CA GLU A 216 -14.46 -2.95 -9.61
C GLU A 216 -13.02 -3.09 -10.11
N HIS A 217 -12.81 -3.02 -11.43
CA HIS A 217 -11.51 -3.19 -12.06
C HIS A 217 -11.12 -1.92 -12.80
N PHE A 218 -10.03 -1.28 -12.37
CA PHE A 218 -9.58 -0.01 -12.93
C PHE A 218 -8.06 0.02 -13.07
N SER A 219 -7.59 0.39 -14.25
CA SER A 219 -6.22 0.82 -14.44
C SER A 219 -5.92 2.11 -13.67
N LEU A 220 -4.64 2.38 -13.41
CA LEU A 220 -4.25 3.63 -12.74
C LEU A 220 -4.68 4.87 -13.53
N SER A 221 -4.67 4.83 -14.87
CA SER A 221 -5.17 5.91 -15.72
C SER A 221 -6.67 6.15 -15.56
N GLU A 222 -7.48 5.09 -15.54
CA GLU A 222 -8.93 5.22 -15.34
C GLU A 222 -9.26 5.73 -13.94
N LEU A 223 -8.48 5.31 -12.92
CA LEU A 223 -8.60 5.87 -11.57
C LEU A 223 -8.30 7.36 -11.57
N VAL A 224 -7.25 7.81 -12.28
CA VAL A 224 -6.93 9.24 -12.40
C VAL A 224 -8.07 10.00 -13.04
N GLU A 225 -8.69 9.47 -14.09
CA GLU A 225 -9.80 10.13 -14.79
C GLU A 225 -11.07 10.23 -13.94
N ARG A 226 -11.35 9.22 -13.12
CA ARG A 226 -12.62 9.11 -12.37
C ARG A 226 -12.56 9.62 -10.93
N PHE A 227 -11.38 9.78 -10.35
CA PHE A 227 -11.23 10.09 -8.93
C PHE A 227 -11.87 11.43 -8.55
N SER A 228 -12.65 11.40 -7.45
CA SER A 228 -13.31 12.57 -6.86
C SER A 228 -13.43 12.40 -5.35
N PHE A 229 -13.49 13.50 -4.59
CA PHE A 229 -13.63 13.42 -3.14
C PHE A 229 -15.06 13.08 -2.71
N GLU A 230 -16.05 13.42 -3.54
CA GLU A 230 -17.45 13.11 -3.34
C GLU A 230 -17.69 11.59 -3.31
N GLY A 231 -16.88 10.82 -4.03
CA GLY A 231 -16.90 9.36 -4.00
C GLY A 231 -16.26 8.75 -2.75
N VAL A 232 -15.57 9.54 -1.91
CA VAL A 232 -14.87 9.04 -0.72
C VAL A 232 -15.85 8.94 0.45
N GLN A 233 -15.96 7.75 1.02
CA GLN A 233 -16.87 7.46 2.13
C GLN A 233 -16.31 7.99 3.47
N LYS A 234 -17.21 8.35 4.38
CA LYS A 234 -16.84 8.79 5.75
C LYS A 234 -16.52 7.63 6.69
N SER A 235 -17.14 6.47 6.46
CA SER A 235 -16.93 5.27 7.29
C SER A 235 -15.61 4.58 6.97
N GLY A 236 -15.02 3.93 7.98
CA GLY A 236 -13.85 3.07 7.80
C GLY A 236 -14.09 1.97 6.76
N ALA A 237 -13.08 1.72 5.94
CA ALA A 237 -13.13 0.67 4.91
C ALA A 237 -12.56 -0.63 5.48
N ILE A 238 -13.32 -1.73 5.41
CA ILE A 238 -12.87 -3.03 5.89
C ILE A 238 -11.95 -3.66 4.84
N PHE A 239 -10.76 -4.07 5.27
CA PHE A 239 -9.83 -4.82 4.45
C PHE A 239 -10.27 -6.28 4.33
N ASP A 240 -10.46 -6.75 3.11
CA ASP A 240 -10.80 -8.12 2.74
C ASP A 240 -9.71 -8.75 1.86
N ARG A 241 -8.96 -9.69 2.43
CA ARG A 241 -7.90 -10.40 1.70
C ARG A 241 -8.45 -11.29 0.58
N THR A 242 -9.62 -11.89 0.76
CA THR A 242 -10.25 -12.74 -0.25
C THR A 242 -10.62 -11.91 -1.48
N LYS A 243 -11.16 -10.71 -1.27
CA LYS A 243 -11.42 -9.76 -2.36
C LYS A 243 -10.13 -9.36 -3.06
N LEU A 244 -9.07 -9.02 -2.31
CA LEU A 244 -7.77 -8.67 -2.89
C LEU A 244 -7.18 -9.81 -3.74
N LEU A 245 -7.26 -11.05 -3.30
CA LEU A 245 -6.84 -12.23 -4.09
C LEU A 245 -7.64 -12.36 -5.39
N SER A 246 -8.96 -12.16 -5.33
CA SER A 246 -9.82 -12.21 -6.52
C SER A 246 -9.47 -11.09 -7.52
N VAL A 247 -9.24 -9.87 -7.04
CA VAL A 247 -8.76 -8.75 -7.86
C VAL A 247 -7.39 -9.07 -8.46
N ASN A 248 -6.46 -9.63 -7.68
CA ASN A 248 -5.14 -10.01 -8.19
C ASN A 248 -5.21 -11.07 -9.28
N GLN A 249 -6.05 -12.08 -9.10
CA GLN A 249 -6.26 -13.10 -10.12
C GLN A 249 -6.84 -12.51 -11.41
N HIS A 250 -7.78 -11.56 -11.32
CA HIS A 250 -8.29 -10.85 -12.49
C HIS A 250 -7.15 -10.17 -13.28
N TRP A 251 -6.29 -9.42 -12.60
CA TRP A 251 -5.15 -8.77 -13.24
C TRP A 251 -4.13 -9.77 -13.80
N MET A 252 -3.90 -10.89 -13.12
CA MET A 252 -3.04 -11.97 -13.60
C MET A 252 -3.58 -12.61 -14.89
N ARG A 253 -4.89 -12.83 -14.99
CA ARG A 253 -5.54 -13.34 -16.20
C ARG A 253 -5.43 -12.37 -17.37
N ALA A 254 -5.49 -11.06 -17.09
CA ALA A 254 -5.43 -10.01 -18.09
C ALA A 254 -4.04 -9.82 -18.73
N LEU A 255 -2.97 -10.33 -18.12
CA LEU A 255 -1.62 -10.28 -18.69
C LEU A 255 -1.54 -11.09 -19.99
N SER A 256 -0.69 -10.66 -20.92
CA SER A 256 -0.24 -11.55 -22.00
C SER A 256 0.50 -12.76 -21.42
N ASP A 257 0.57 -13.88 -22.16
CA ASP A 257 1.29 -15.05 -21.65
C ASP A 257 2.78 -14.76 -21.45
N ASP A 258 3.37 -13.97 -22.33
CA ASP A 258 4.79 -13.59 -22.24
C ASP A 258 5.03 -12.67 -21.03
N ASP A 259 4.13 -11.69 -20.76
CA ASP A 259 4.21 -10.84 -19.55
C ASP A 259 3.98 -11.65 -18.26
N PHE A 260 3.04 -12.60 -18.29
CA PHE A 260 2.77 -13.47 -17.15
C PHE A 260 4.00 -14.29 -16.78
N ILE A 261 4.68 -14.86 -17.78
CA ILE A 261 5.93 -15.60 -17.59
C ILE A 261 7.04 -14.68 -17.05
N ALA A 262 7.22 -13.52 -17.67
CA ALA A 262 8.27 -12.57 -17.27
C ALA A 262 8.08 -12.08 -15.83
N ARG A 263 6.85 -11.73 -15.44
CA ARG A 263 6.53 -11.24 -14.09
C ARG A 263 6.49 -12.36 -13.04
N GLY A 264 6.13 -13.57 -13.43
CA GLY A 264 6.02 -14.70 -12.51
C GLY A 264 7.35 -15.29 -12.06
N ASN A 265 8.43 -15.03 -12.81
CA ASN A 265 9.79 -15.50 -12.52
C ASN A 265 9.83 -17.00 -12.15
N PHE A 266 9.23 -17.84 -13.00
CA PHE A 266 8.92 -19.23 -12.69
C PHE A 266 10.13 -20.19 -12.63
N GLY A 267 11.34 -19.73 -12.96
CA GLY A 267 12.55 -20.57 -12.91
C GLY A 267 12.42 -21.88 -13.70
N ALA A 268 11.58 -21.94 -14.74
CA ALA A 268 11.28 -23.20 -15.43
C ALA A 268 12.38 -23.56 -16.44
N PRO A 269 12.77 -24.85 -16.52
CA PRO A 269 13.84 -25.30 -17.43
C PRO A 269 13.41 -25.39 -18.91
N ASP A 270 12.10 -25.45 -19.20
CA ASP A 270 11.56 -25.58 -20.55
C ASP A 270 10.49 -24.51 -20.80
N ALA A 271 10.81 -23.55 -21.68
CA ALA A 271 9.96 -22.40 -22.00
C ALA A 271 8.67 -22.81 -22.74
N GLU A 272 8.72 -23.82 -23.60
CA GLU A 272 7.56 -24.26 -24.38
C GLU A 272 6.53 -24.97 -23.49
N LYS A 273 7.00 -25.81 -22.57
CA LYS A 273 6.13 -26.43 -21.57
C LYS A 273 5.56 -25.41 -20.60
N LEU A 274 6.36 -24.43 -20.18
CA LEU A 274 5.88 -23.35 -19.33
C LEU A 274 4.76 -22.57 -20.03
N LYS A 275 4.93 -22.22 -21.30
CA LYS A 275 3.92 -21.50 -22.09
C LYS A 275 2.60 -22.28 -22.17
N LYS A 276 2.66 -23.60 -22.32
CA LYS A 276 1.47 -24.48 -22.28
C LYS A 276 0.81 -24.56 -20.90
N ALA A 277 1.55 -24.32 -19.82
CA ALA A 277 1.03 -24.33 -18.45
C ALA A 277 0.37 -22.99 -18.07
N VAL A 278 0.70 -21.87 -18.73
CA VAL A 278 0.20 -20.52 -18.38
C VAL A 278 -1.32 -20.45 -18.27
N PRO A 279 -2.14 -20.98 -19.20
CA PRO A 279 -3.60 -20.92 -19.08
C PRO A 279 -4.12 -21.61 -17.81
N LEU A 280 -3.50 -22.73 -17.41
CA LEU A 280 -3.85 -23.44 -16.18
C LEU A 280 -3.46 -22.65 -14.93
N LEU A 281 -2.31 -22.00 -14.95
CA LEU A 281 -1.84 -21.17 -13.83
C LEU A 281 -2.74 -19.95 -13.63
N LYS A 282 -3.10 -19.25 -14.71
CA LYS A 282 -3.99 -18.08 -14.69
C LYS A 282 -5.36 -18.39 -14.08
N GLU A 283 -5.88 -19.59 -14.29
CA GLU A 283 -7.18 -20.00 -13.75
C GLU A 283 -7.14 -20.49 -12.30
N ARG A 284 -5.98 -20.98 -11.83
CA ARG A 284 -5.89 -21.68 -10.54
C ARG A 284 -5.14 -20.92 -9.46
N ALA A 285 -4.19 -20.06 -9.83
CA ALA A 285 -3.41 -19.27 -8.88
C ALA A 285 -4.02 -17.89 -8.68
N HIS A 286 -3.98 -17.40 -7.44
CA HIS A 286 -4.34 -16.03 -7.10
C HIS A 286 -3.12 -15.13 -6.95
N THR A 287 -1.92 -15.69 -6.82
CA THR A 287 -0.65 -14.98 -6.70
C THR A 287 0.45 -15.68 -7.50
N PHE A 288 1.56 -15.00 -7.81
CA PHE A 288 2.68 -15.68 -8.45
C PHE A 288 3.40 -16.67 -7.53
N ALA A 289 3.34 -16.51 -6.19
CA ALA A 289 3.83 -17.53 -5.27
C ALA A 289 3.02 -18.83 -5.40
N GLU A 290 1.69 -18.75 -5.41
CA GLU A 290 0.82 -19.91 -5.65
C GLU A 290 1.07 -20.53 -7.03
N ALA A 291 1.26 -19.72 -8.06
CA ALA A 291 1.57 -20.23 -9.40
C ALA A 291 2.91 -21.00 -9.44
N ARG A 292 3.95 -20.52 -8.74
CA ARG A 292 5.22 -21.23 -8.58
C ARG A 292 5.05 -22.55 -7.81
N GLU A 293 4.24 -22.54 -6.75
CA GLU A 293 3.92 -23.74 -5.98
C GLU A 293 3.23 -24.79 -6.86
N LEU A 294 2.20 -24.40 -7.62
CA LEU A 294 1.50 -25.27 -8.57
C LEU A 294 2.45 -25.91 -9.60
N LEU A 295 3.39 -25.13 -10.15
CA LEU A 295 4.40 -25.63 -11.08
C LEU A 295 5.33 -26.67 -10.45
N SER A 296 5.77 -26.43 -9.21
CA SER A 296 6.66 -27.33 -8.48
C SER A 296 5.96 -28.57 -7.89
N GLY A 297 4.65 -28.47 -7.67
CA GLY A 297 3.83 -29.53 -7.08
C GLY A 297 3.00 -30.24 -8.13
N GLU A 298 1.72 -29.90 -8.22
CA GLU A 298 0.74 -30.63 -9.05
C GLU A 298 1.09 -30.68 -10.54
N LEU A 299 1.69 -29.62 -11.08
CA LEU A 299 2.06 -29.52 -12.50
C LEU A 299 3.52 -29.96 -12.75
N SER A 300 4.23 -30.44 -11.73
CA SER A 300 5.62 -30.93 -11.88
C SER A 300 5.74 -32.04 -12.90
N GLY A 301 4.70 -32.87 -13.06
CA GLY A 301 4.60 -33.93 -14.05
C GLY A 301 4.72 -33.46 -15.50
N LEU A 302 4.48 -32.17 -15.77
CA LEU A 302 4.71 -31.58 -17.10
C LEU A 302 6.22 -31.50 -17.42
N PHE A 303 7.05 -31.26 -16.40
CA PHE A 303 8.48 -30.98 -16.55
C PHE A 303 9.35 -32.19 -16.28
N SER A 304 8.98 -33.02 -15.31
CA SER A 304 9.71 -34.22 -14.92
C SER A 304 8.80 -35.44 -14.88
N ALA A 305 9.30 -36.60 -15.31
CA ALA A 305 8.58 -37.86 -15.11
C ALA A 305 8.40 -38.13 -13.61
N PRO A 306 7.21 -38.56 -13.16
CA PRO A 306 6.98 -38.87 -11.76
C PRO A 306 7.89 -40.02 -11.30
N ALA A 307 8.45 -39.91 -10.11
CA ALA A 307 9.19 -41.00 -9.48
C ALA A 307 8.20 -42.10 -9.08
N LEU A 308 8.29 -43.25 -9.74
CA LEU A 308 7.52 -44.44 -9.39
C LEU A 308 8.22 -45.15 -8.23
N ASP A 309 7.48 -45.44 -7.16
CA ASP A 309 7.94 -46.29 -6.06
C ASP A 309 7.77 -47.76 -6.47
N PRO A 310 8.86 -48.52 -6.73
CA PRO A 310 8.74 -49.90 -7.18
C PRO A 310 8.02 -50.82 -6.21
N ALA A 311 7.99 -50.50 -4.91
CA ALA A 311 7.26 -51.29 -3.91
C ALA A 311 5.73 -51.09 -3.99
N LYS A 312 5.28 -49.98 -4.59
CA LYS A 312 3.85 -49.71 -4.86
C LYS A 312 3.41 -50.19 -6.25
N LEU A 313 4.36 -50.58 -7.10
CA LEU A 313 4.04 -51.20 -8.38
C LEU A 313 3.54 -52.62 -8.12
N THR A 314 2.28 -52.88 -8.43
CA THR A 314 1.77 -54.25 -8.47
C THR A 314 2.37 -54.97 -9.67
N ALA A 315 2.69 -56.26 -9.50
CA ALA A 315 3.16 -57.08 -10.61
C ALA A 315 2.14 -57.03 -11.76
N LYS A 316 2.64 -56.79 -12.99
CA LYS A 316 1.82 -56.71 -14.21
C LYS A 316 0.95 -57.95 -14.41
N GLU A 317 1.34 -59.09 -13.84
CA GLU A 317 0.55 -60.31 -13.79
C GLU A 317 0.58 -60.89 -12.37
N LEU A 318 -0.58 -61.29 -11.87
CA LEU A 318 -0.65 -62.09 -10.65
C LEU A 318 -0.12 -63.50 -10.98
N PRO A 319 0.74 -64.10 -10.14
CA PRO A 319 1.27 -65.45 -10.38
C PRO A 319 0.17 -66.50 -10.60
N GLU A 320 -0.99 -66.30 -9.95
CA GLU A 320 -2.14 -67.19 -10.02
C GLU A 320 -3.01 -66.99 -11.29
N ARG A 321 -2.79 -65.90 -12.05
CA ARG A 321 -3.55 -65.55 -13.27
C ARG A 321 -2.63 -64.90 -14.32
N PRO A 322 -1.72 -65.65 -14.94
CA PRO A 322 -0.87 -65.13 -16.00
C PRO A 322 -1.71 -64.68 -17.21
N ARG A 323 -1.20 -63.68 -17.95
CA ARG A 323 -1.79 -63.04 -19.15
C ARG A 323 -3.05 -62.21 -18.97
N MET A 324 -3.61 -62.10 -17.76
CA MET A 324 -4.88 -61.40 -17.53
C MET A 324 -4.86 -59.93 -18.00
N THR A 325 -3.76 -59.22 -17.75
CA THR A 325 -3.57 -57.81 -18.17
C THR A 325 -3.46 -57.67 -19.68
N LYS A 326 -2.80 -58.62 -20.35
CA LYS A 326 -2.69 -58.64 -21.82
C LYS A 326 -4.06 -58.88 -22.46
N THR A 327 -4.79 -59.88 -22.00
CA THR A 327 -6.14 -60.20 -22.50
C THR A 327 -7.08 -59.01 -22.31
N ALA A 328 -7.08 -58.35 -21.15
CA ALA A 328 -7.92 -57.19 -20.89
C ALA A 328 -7.60 -55.99 -21.81
N LEU A 329 -6.31 -55.73 -22.07
CA LEU A 329 -5.86 -54.69 -23.00
C LEU A 329 -6.26 -55.00 -24.45
N GLU A 330 -6.11 -56.24 -24.89
CA GLU A 330 -6.50 -56.68 -26.23
C GLU A 330 -8.01 -56.58 -26.42
N THR A 331 -8.81 -56.98 -25.43
CA THR A 331 -10.28 -56.84 -25.46
C THR A 331 -10.73 -55.38 -25.48
N LEU A 332 -10.07 -54.49 -24.73
CA LEU A 332 -10.33 -53.05 -24.78
C LEU A 332 -9.95 -52.45 -26.15
N GLN A 333 -8.86 -52.90 -26.76
CA GLN A 333 -8.44 -52.44 -28.10
C GLN A 333 -9.38 -52.94 -29.21
N GLU A 334 -9.93 -54.14 -29.09
CA GLU A 334 -10.97 -54.65 -29.99
C GLU A 334 -12.30 -53.89 -29.83
N ALA A 335 -12.67 -53.51 -28.61
CA ALA A 335 -13.90 -52.75 -28.34
C ALA A 335 -13.86 -51.29 -28.82
N VAL A 336 -12.67 -50.77 -29.17
CA VAL A 336 -12.46 -49.40 -29.66
C VAL A 336 -12.32 -49.36 -31.20
N LYS A 337 -12.29 -50.51 -31.88
CA LYS A 337 -12.36 -50.61 -33.34
C LYS A 337 -13.80 -50.72 -33.83
#